data_AF-A0A371AW80-F1
#
_entry.id   AF-A0A371AW80-F1
#
_cell.length_a   1.000
_cell.length_b   1.000
_cell.length_c   1.000
_cell.angle_alpha   90.00
_cell.angle_beta   90.00
_cell.angle_gamma   90.00
#
_symmetry.space_group_name_H-M   'P 1'
#
loop_
_entity.id
_entity.type
_entity.pdbx_description
1 polymer ?
#
loop_
_entity_poly.entity_id
_entity_poly.type
_entity_poly.pdbx_seq_one_letter_code
_entity_poly.pdbx_strand_id
1 'polypeptide(L)'
;MRKRNIITLIVILTLTCSLAACKQNKPTTTTPTQTQETTTEPEQTKENADKAKPEQTKENADKAVPEKEMNDENSKKQTEQQETQTETTEKTYELKSETFKENEVIIEYPQLTNYTDADAQEKINGIIKENALRYKQTFAGEGDPVTYELKYEAMKQDSDFLSIRFLGYVSYQQSLHPNNFIYTLNIDLKKQLVIKLSDLLTINQDLADSLKQGKYIGPHEEQSPELLEYVKSELNATDNEGWIQNLTNADSTDVNKDIDYFSYWTNNGVVITIPVSHASGDYAEIEIPYNNLTNLKTDHVLWNTITK
;
A
#
# COMPACT_ATOMS: atom_id res chain seq x y z
N MET A 1 -23.69 -34.51 -13.54
CA MET A 1 -24.07 -33.40 -14.45
C MET A 1 -25.34 -32.74 -13.90
N ARG A 2 -25.30 -31.46 -13.50
CA ARG A 2 -26.50 -30.67 -13.11
C ARG A 2 -26.73 -29.59 -14.17
N LYS A 3 -27.97 -29.40 -14.61
CA LYS A 3 -28.33 -28.36 -15.58
C LYS A 3 -28.38 -26.99 -14.87
N ARG A 4 -27.72 -25.97 -15.43
CA ARG A 4 -27.92 -24.56 -15.04
C ARG A 4 -29.05 -23.99 -15.91
N ASN A 5 -30.11 -23.50 -15.28
CA ASN A 5 -31.16 -22.76 -15.98
C ASN A 5 -30.67 -21.32 -16.17
N ILE A 6 -30.53 -20.88 -17.42
CA ILE A 6 -30.22 -19.49 -17.75
C ILE A 6 -31.55 -18.76 -17.95
N ILE A 7 -31.78 -17.71 -17.16
CA ILE A 7 -32.94 -16.81 -17.31
C ILE A 7 -32.45 -15.59 -18.11
N THR A 8 -32.77 -15.55 -19.40
CA THR A 8 -32.42 -14.43 -20.28
C THR A 8 -33.35 -13.25 -20.02
N LEU A 9 -32.83 -12.21 -19.37
CA LEU A 9 -33.57 -10.96 -19.15
C LEU A 9 -33.58 -10.12 -20.44
N ILE A 10 -34.74 -10.00 -21.09
CA ILE A 10 -34.89 -9.20 -22.30
C ILE A 10 -35.18 -7.74 -21.92
N VAL A 11 -34.20 -6.86 -22.12
CA VAL A 11 -34.38 -5.41 -21.99
C VAL A 11 -34.97 -4.86 -23.29
N ILE A 12 -36.23 -4.41 -23.24
CA ILE A 12 -36.90 -3.81 -24.40
C ILE A 12 -36.62 -2.30 -24.42
N LEU A 13 -35.79 -1.87 -25.37
CA LEU A 13 -35.53 -0.47 -25.67
C LEU A 13 -36.79 0.19 -26.27
N THR A 14 -37.36 1.20 -25.61
CA THR A 14 -38.46 2.01 -26.14
C THR A 14 -37.99 3.45 -26.42
N LEU A 15 -37.94 3.80 -27.70
CA LEU A 15 -37.49 5.11 -28.19
C LEU A 15 -38.70 6.01 -28.48
N THR A 16 -38.91 7.05 -27.68
CA THR A 16 -40.03 7.99 -27.85
C THR A 16 -39.55 9.39 -28.28
N CYS A 17 -39.39 9.59 -29.58
CA CYS A 17 -39.20 10.93 -30.14
C CYS A 17 -40.46 11.79 -29.95
N SER A 18 -40.27 13.05 -29.57
CA SER A 18 -41.31 14.09 -29.65
C SER A 18 -40.67 15.41 -30.06
N LEU A 19 -40.88 15.80 -31.32
CA LEU A 19 -40.42 17.07 -31.88
C LEU A 19 -41.52 18.13 -31.71
N ALA A 20 -41.14 19.29 -31.17
CA ALA A 20 -41.90 20.54 -31.27
C ALA A 20 -40.89 21.67 -31.53
N ALA A 21 -41.23 22.63 -32.40
CA ALA A 21 -40.24 23.50 -33.03
C ALA A 21 -40.60 24.99 -33.05
N CYS A 22 -39.55 25.81 -33.09
CA CYS A 22 -39.50 27.18 -33.60
C CYS A 22 -40.42 28.26 -32.99
N LYS A 23 -39.78 29.31 -32.42
CA LYS A 23 -39.73 30.59 -33.15
C LYS A 23 -38.51 31.45 -32.78
N GLN A 24 -38.32 32.50 -33.58
CA GLN A 24 -37.11 33.34 -33.66
C GLN A 24 -37.26 34.64 -32.85
N ASN A 25 -36.15 35.30 -32.51
CA ASN A 25 -35.82 36.60 -33.10
C ASN A 25 -34.40 37.09 -32.72
N LYS A 26 -33.72 37.72 -33.69
CA LYS A 26 -32.50 38.54 -33.53
C LYS A 26 -32.44 39.55 -34.67
N PRO A 27 -32.06 40.82 -34.42
CA PRO A 27 -31.55 41.71 -35.46
C PRO A 27 -30.01 41.73 -35.52
N THR A 28 -29.54 41.80 -36.76
CA THR A 28 -28.23 42.27 -37.25
C THR A 28 -27.88 43.70 -36.79
N THR A 29 -26.66 44.23 -36.97
CA THR A 29 -25.51 43.77 -37.80
C THR A 29 -24.22 43.68 -36.95
N THR A 30 -22.95 43.96 -37.31
CA THR A 30 -22.27 44.51 -38.52
C THR A 30 -20.86 43.91 -38.67
N THR A 31 -20.25 44.10 -39.84
CA THR A 31 -18.90 43.69 -40.28
C THR A 31 -18.27 44.84 -41.09
N PRO A 32 -17.04 44.79 -41.67
CA PRO A 32 -15.93 43.83 -41.53
C PRO A 32 -14.55 44.51 -41.28
N THR A 33 -13.47 43.71 -41.25
CA THR A 33 -12.26 43.92 -42.10
C THR A 33 -11.49 42.60 -42.20
N GLN A 34 -10.91 42.32 -43.37
CA GLN A 34 -10.03 41.17 -43.61
C GLN A 34 -8.56 41.57 -43.43
N THR A 35 -7.67 40.60 -43.26
CA THR A 35 -6.63 40.30 -44.26
C THR A 35 -6.07 38.90 -44.00
N GLN A 36 -5.83 38.18 -45.09
CA GLN A 36 -5.16 36.89 -45.12
C GLN A 36 -4.08 37.02 -46.19
N GLU A 37 -2.83 36.68 -45.89
CA GLU A 37 -1.82 36.55 -46.95
C GLU A 37 -0.80 35.48 -46.62
N THR A 38 -0.37 34.77 -47.66
CA THR A 38 0.48 33.58 -47.64
C THR A 38 1.34 33.63 -48.89
N THR A 39 2.67 33.51 -48.81
CA THR A 39 3.47 32.87 -49.88
C THR A 39 4.95 32.61 -49.53
N THR A 40 5.34 31.35 -49.78
CA THR A 40 6.61 30.84 -50.36
C THR A 40 8.01 31.14 -49.81
N GLU A 41 8.74 30.02 -49.74
CA GLU A 41 10.19 29.77 -49.79
C GLU A 41 10.91 30.38 -51.04
N PRO A 42 12.26 30.39 -51.13
CA PRO A 42 12.96 29.19 -51.66
C PRO A 42 14.37 28.86 -51.08
N GLU A 43 14.54 27.60 -50.66
CA GLU A 43 15.50 26.58 -51.11
C GLU A 43 17.06 26.73 -51.04
N GLN A 44 17.69 25.62 -50.61
CA GLN A 44 19.07 25.12 -50.90
C GLN A 44 20.30 25.82 -50.27
N THR A 45 21.39 25.12 -49.83
CA THR A 45 21.70 23.67 -49.76
C THR A 45 22.84 23.34 -48.74
N LYS A 46 22.87 22.08 -48.26
CA LYS A 46 24.02 21.17 -47.95
C LYS A 46 25.35 21.72 -47.40
N GLU A 47 25.88 21.08 -46.35
CA GLU A 47 26.97 20.08 -46.46
C GLU A 47 26.96 19.13 -45.23
N ASN A 48 27.73 18.04 -45.23
CA ASN A 48 27.58 16.93 -44.28
C ASN A 48 28.94 16.24 -43.93
N ALA A 49 29.46 16.47 -42.72
CA ALA A 49 30.59 15.77 -42.07
C ALA A 49 30.57 16.11 -40.56
N ASP A 50 31.16 15.36 -39.62
CA ASP A 50 32.09 14.21 -39.70
C ASP A 50 31.73 13.16 -38.61
N LYS A 51 32.29 11.93 -38.69
CA LYS A 51 32.06 10.84 -37.74
C LYS A 51 33.27 9.90 -37.60
N ALA A 52 34.02 10.03 -36.50
CA ALA A 52 35.09 9.11 -36.08
C ALA A 52 34.72 8.49 -34.69
N LYS A 53 34.70 7.16 -34.42
CA LYS A 53 35.59 6.00 -34.74
C LYS A 53 36.58 5.75 -33.56
N PRO A 54 36.96 4.50 -33.17
CA PRO A 54 36.66 3.15 -33.73
C PRO A 54 36.04 2.13 -32.73
N GLU A 55 35.86 0.90 -33.19
CA GLU A 55 35.72 -0.31 -32.37
C GLU A 55 36.66 -1.43 -32.89
N GLN A 56 37.20 -2.28 -31.98
CA GLN A 56 37.87 -3.59 -32.20
C GLN A 56 39.17 -3.64 -33.07
N THR A 57 40.03 -4.69 -33.10
CA THR A 57 40.00 -6.10 -32.59
C THR A 57 41.43 -6.70 -32.40
N LYS A 58 41.57 -7.82 -31.65
CA LYS A 58 42.68 -8.84 -31.65
C LYS A 58 44.03 -8.39 -31.00
N GLU A 59 44.95 -9.28 -30.55
CA GLU A 59 45.21 -10.71 -30.85
C GLU A 59 45.69 -11.55 -29.61
N ASN A 60 45.90 -12.87 -29.77
CA ASN A 60 46.33 -13.86 -28.76
C ASN A 60 47.84 -13.84 -28.43
N ALA A 61 48.25 -14.34 -27.24
CA ALA A 61 48.92 -15.67 -27.10
C ALA A 61 49.57 -15.96 -25.72
N ASP A 62 49.20 -17.12 -25.15
CA ASP A 62 50.05 -18.13 -24.47
C ASP A 62 51.14 -17.70 -23.44
N LYS A 63 50.93 -18.02 -22.13
CA LYS A 63 51.72 -19.10 -21.47
C LYS A 63 51.27 -19.58 -20.08
N ALA A 64 51.24 -20.91 -19.98
CA ALA A 64 51.64 -21.77 -18.85
C ALA A 64 51.13 -21.48 -17.42
N VAL A 65 50.16 -22.29 -16.99
CA VAL A 65 50.07 -22.80 -15.61
C VAL A 65 51.11 -23.91 -15.43
N PRO A 66 51.73 -24.06 -14.24
CA PRO A 66 51.67 -25.38 -13.60
C PRO A 66 51.13 -25.32 -12.17
N GLU A 67 50.44 -26.40 -11.81
CA GLU A 67 49.63 -26.63 -10.62
C GLU A 67 50.46 -27.21 -9.46
N LYS A 68 50.13 -26.89 -8.20
CA LYS A 68 50.52 -27.73 -7.04
C LYS A 68 49.73 -27.45 -5.74
N GLU A 69 48.90 -28.43 -5.39
CA GLU A 69 48.72 -29.07 -4.06
C GLU A 69 48.32 -28.27 -2.79
N MET A 70 47.61 -29.00 -1.95
CA MET A 70 47.08 -28.76 -0.59
C MET A 70 48.15 -28.25 0.43
N ASN A 71 47.83 -27.74 1.63
CA ASN A 71 46.68 -28.06 2.50
C ASN A 71 46.42 -27.00 3.62
N ASP A 72 45.36 -27.25 4.40
CA ASP A 72 45.18 -26.98 5.85
C ASP A 72 44.75 -25.60 6.45
N GLU A 73 43.76 -25.76 7.35
CA GLU A 73 43.50 -25.11 8.65
C GLU A 73 43.18 -23.60 8.82
N ASN A 74 41.89 -23.39 9.15
CA ASN A 74 41.41 -22.84 10.43
C ASN A 74 41.82 -21.41 10.85
N SER A 75 40.85 -20.48 10.72
CA SER A 75 40.72 -19.39 11.69
C SER A 75 39.27 -19.02 11.95
N LYS A 76 38.75 -19.37 13.14
CA LYS A 76 37.47 -18.85 13.62
C LYS A 76 37.61 -17.36 13.93
N LYS A 77 36.72 -16.53 13.39
CA LYS A 77 36.40 -15.22 13.98
C LYS A 77 34.94 -15.20 14.43
N GLN A 78 34.74 -15.35 15.74
CA GLN A 78 33.54 -14.85 16.38
C GLN A 78 33.58 -13.33 16.30
N THR A 79 32.48 -12.71 15.89
CA THR A 79 32.20 -11.31 16.17
C THR A 79 31.15 -11.32 17.27
N GLU A 80 31.44 -10.68 18.39
CA GLU A 80 30.61 -10.76 19.59
C GLU A 80 29.30 -10.00 19.39
N GLN A 81 28.17 -10.64 19.70
CA GLN A 81 26.87 -9.97 19.75
C GLN A 81 26.82 -9.12 21.00
N GLN A 82 26.85 -7.80 20.84
CA GLN A 82 26.62 -6.87 21.95
C GLN A 82 25.11 -6.80 22.21
N GLU A 83 24.61 -7.69 23.07
CA GLU A 83 23.21 -7.69 23.51
C GLU A 83 22.87 -6.39 24.24
N THR A 84 22.17 -5.50 23.54
CA THR A 84 21.44 -4.40 24.19
C THR A 84 20.22 -5.00 24.87
N GLN A 85 20.17 -4.95 26.21
CA GLN A 85 18.98 -5.33 26.97
C GLN A 85 17.84 -4.35 26.74
N THR A 86 17.07 -4.56 25.67
CA THR A 86 15.66 -4.15 25.62
C THR A 86 14.89 -4.94 26.66
N GLU A 87 14.03 -4.30 27.45
CA GLU A 87 13.14 -4.99 28.39
C GLU A 87 12.19 -5.91 27.60
N THR A 88 12.42 -7.22 27.68
CA THR A 88 11.66 -8.19 26.90
C THR A 88 10.30 -8.43 27.56
N THR A 89 9.26 -7.74 27.08
CA THR A 89 7.86 -8.14 27.33
C THR A 89 7.72 -9.63 27.02
N GLU A 90 7.37 -10.44 28.01
CA GLU A 90 7.35 -11.91 27.87
C GLU A 90 6.37 -12.33 26.77
N LYS A 91 6.91 -12.76 25.63
CA LYS A 91 6.12 -13.18 24.47
C LYS A 91 5.50 -14.54 24.77
N THR A 92 4.17 -14.55 24.88
CA THR A 92 3.36 -15.75 25.17
C THR A 92 3.11 -16.62 23.93
N TYR A 93 3.68 -16.28 22.77
CA TYR A 93 3.58 -16.98 21.50
C TYR A 93 4.74 -16.62 20.57
N GLU A 94 4.99 -17.50 19.60
CA GLU A 94 5.80 -17.27 18.42
C GLU A 94 4.90 -16.99 17.21
N LEU A 95 5.47 -16.40 16.15
CA LEU A 95 4.81 -16.23 14.86
C LEU A 95 5.53 -17.06 13.79
N LYS A 96 4.77 -17.87 13.06
CA LYS A 96 5.24 -18.66 11.92
C LYS A 96 4.49 -18.22 10.67
N SER A 97 5.19 -18.04 9.56
CA SER A 97 4.58 -17.72 8.27
C SER A 97 3.80 -18.93 7.71
N GLU A 98 2.58 -18.69 7.23
CA GLU A 98 1.86 -19.55 6.30
C GLU A 98 1.77 -18.85 4.93
N THR A 99 1.92 -19.61 3.85
CA THR A 99 1.79 -19.10 2.47
C THR A 99 0.61 -19.76 1.78
N PHE A 100 -0.37 -18.96 1.39
CA PHE A 100 -1.37 -19.37 0.40
C PHE A 100 -0.85 -19.05 -1.01
N LYS A 101 -0.98 -20.00 -1.94
CA LYS A 101 -0.66 -19.78 -3.36
C LYS A 101 -1.66 -20.47 -4.28
N GLU A 102 -2.20 -19.73 -5.24
CA GLU A 102 -3.08 -20.23 -6.31
C GLU A 102 -2.88 -19.36 -7.55
N ASN A 103 -2.48 -19.97 -8.67
CA ASN A 103 -2.03 -19.24 -9.87
C ASN A 103 -0.92 -18.21 -9.51
N GLU A 104 -1.06 -16.97 -10.00
CA GLU A 104 -0.17 -15.83 -9.72
C GLU A 104 -0.61 -15.01 -8.48
N VAL A 105 -1.44 -15.60 -7.61
CA VAL A 105 -1.79 -15.04 -6.30
C VAL A 105 -0.90 -15.69 -5.23
N ILE A 106 -0.08 -14.90 -4.54
CA ILE A 106 0.80 -15.33 -3.45
C ILE A 106 0.50 -14.48 -2.21
N ILE A 107 0.12 -15.12 -1.11
CA ILE A 107 -0.29 -14.44 0.13
C ILE A 107 0.43 -15.07 1.32
N GLU A 108 1.36 -14.33 1.90
CA GLU A 108 2.05 -14.68 3.14
C GLU A 108 1.37 -13.99 4.34
N TYR A 109 1.12 -14.74 5.40
CA TYR A 109 0.48 -14.23 6.63
C TYR A 109 1.00 -14.97 7.87
N PRO A 110 0.93 -14.36 9.07
CA PRO A 110 1.36 -15.03 10.28
C PRO A 110 0.33 -16.03 10.79
N GLN A 111 0.82 -17.04 11.51
CA GLN A 111 0.04 -17.89 12.40
C GLN A 111 0.75 -17.90 13.76
N LEU A 112 -0.01 -17.77 14.85
CA LEU A 112 0.47 -17.96 16.20
C LEU A 112 0.81 -19.44 16.41
N THR A 113 1.95 -19.67 17.06
CA THR A 113 2.38 -20.98 17.57
C THR A 113 2.81 -20.84 19.03
N ASN A 114 2.69 -21.92 19.80
CA ASN A 114 3.05 -22.01 21.22
C ASN A 114 2.23 -21.07 22.15
N TYR A 115 1.09 -20.54 21.70
CA TYR A 115 0.16 -19.79 22.55
C TYR A 115 -0.50 -20.72 23.59
N THR A 116 -0.65 -20.23 24.82
CA THR A 116 -1.00 -21.08 25.98
C THR A 116 -2.41 -21.69 25.92
N ASP A 117 -3.34 -21.01 25.25
CA ASP A 117 -4.71 -21.47 25.01
C ASP A 117 -4.85 -21.87 23.54
N ALA A 118 -5.07 -23.16 23.29
CA ALA A 118 -5.13 -23.72 21.94
C ALA A 118 -6.40 -23.33 21.17
N ASP A 119 -7.54 -23.23 21.84
CA ASP A 119 -8.82 -22.83 21.24
C ASP A 119 -8.77 -21.33 20.87
N ALA A 120 -8.16 -20.52 21.74
CA ALA A 120 -7.84 -19.12 21.44
C ALA A 120 -6.89 -19.00 20.26
N GLN A 121 -5.82 -19.82 20.21
CA GLN A 121 -4.84 -19.82 19.12
C GLN A 121 -5.51 -20.15 17.78
N GLU A 122 -6.36 -21.18 17.72
CA GLU A 122 -7.09 -21.54 16.49
C GLU A 122 -8.00 -20.39 16.02
N LYS A 123 -8.75 -19.76 16.93
CA LYS A 123 -9.62 -18.63 16.59
C LYS A 123 -8.84 -17.39 16.12
N ILE A 124 -7.73 -17.03 16.77
CA ILE A 124 -6.88 -15.91 16.36
C ILE A 124 -6.25 -16.19 14.99
N ASN A 125 -5.78 -17.42 14.76
CA ASN A 125 -5.25 -17.86 13.48
C ASN A 125 -6.31 -17.82 12.36
N GLY A 126 -7.56 -18.15 12.69
CA GLY A 126 -8.72 -17.96 11.81
C GLY A 126 -8.95 -16.50 11.43
N ILE A 127 -8.94 -15.57 12.40
CA ILE A 127 -9.08 -14.12 12.16
C ILE A 127 -7.99 -13.60 11.22
N ILE A 128 -6.72 -13.99 11.45
CA ILE A 128 -5.60 -13.57 10.59
C ILE A 128 -5.77 -14.11 9.16
N LYS A 129 -6.16 -15.38 9.03
CA LYS A 129 -6.35 -16.05 7.74
C LYS A 129 -7.53 -15.51 6.95
N GLU A 130 -8.63 -15.18 7.61
CA GLU A 130 -9.80 -14.53 7.00
C GLU A 130 -9.45 -13.13 6.49
N ASN A 131 -8.72 -12.34 7.29
CA ASN A 131 -8.28 -10.99 6.91
C ASN A 131 -7.28 -11.01 5.74
N ALA A 132 -6.24 -11.84 5.80
CA ALA A 132 -5.23 -11.94 4.74
C ALA A 132 -5.80 -12.45 3.40
N LEU A 133 -6.85 -13.29 3.45
CA LEU A 133 -7.53 -13.83 2.28
C LEU A 133 -8.80 -13.03 1.90
N ARG A 134 -9.08 -11.88 2.52
CA ARG A 134 -10.35 -11.14 2.36
C ARG A 134 -10.67 -10.77 0.91
N TYR A 135 -9.65 -10.43 0.12
CA TYR A 135 -9.79 -10.10 -1.30
C TYR A 135 -9.73 -11.33 -2.23
N LYS A 136 -9.51 -12.55 -1.74
CA LYS A 136 -9.36 -13.74 -2.62
C LYS A 136 -10.53 -13.92 -3.61
N GLN A 137 -11.75 -13.53 -3.21
CA GLN A 137 -12.94 -13.68 -4.05
C GLN A 137 -13.03 -12.67 -5.20
N THR A 138 -12.18 -11.63 -5.24
CA THR A 138 -12.13 -10.66 -6.35
C THR A 138 -11.17 -11.07 -7.48
N PHE A 139 -10.53 -12.24 -7.39
CA PHE A 139 -9.59 -12.80 -8.38
C PHE A 139 -10.23 -13.97 -9.17
N ALA A 140 -11.46 -13.77 -9.67
CA ALA A 140 -12.24 -14.81 -10.32
C ALA A 140 -13.26 -14.25 -11.35
N GLY A 141 -12.77 -13.51 -12.36
CA GLY A 141 -13.60 -12.85 -13.37
C GLY A 141 -12.85 -12.36 -14.63
N GLU A 142 -13.56 -11.64 -15.48
CA GLU A 142 -12.92 -10.88 -16.58
C GLU A 142 -12.44 -9.53 -16.02
N GLY A 143 -11.15 -9.24 -16.17
CA GLY A 143 -10.48 -8.12 -15.50
C GLY A 143 -9.61 -8.51 -14.29
N ASP A 144 -9.43 -9.82 -14.03
CA ASP A 144 -8.56 -10.34 -12.98
C ASP A 144 -7.12 -9.78 -13.02
N PRO A 145 -6.45 -9.69 -11.85
CA PRO A 145 -5.05 -9.31 -11.80
C PRO A 145 -4.14 -10.38 -12.41
N VAL A 146 -3.09 -9.93 -13.12
CA VAL A 146 -2.04 -10.79 -13.68
C VAL A 146 -1.09 -11.27 -12.59
N THR A 147 -0.88 -10.47 -11.53
CA THR A 147 -0.20 -10.88 -10.30
C THR A 147 -0.84 -10.19 -9.09
N TYR A 148 -0.87 -10.90 -7.96
CA TYR A 148 -1.19 -10.33 -6.66
C TYR A 148 -0.21 -10.93 -5.64
N GLU A 149 0.65 -10.10 -5.06
CA GLU A 149 1.48 -10.50 -3.92
C GLU A 149 1.04 -9.76 -2.65
N LEU A 150 1.00 -10.49 -1.54
CA LEU A 150 0.84 -9.94 -0.19
C LEU A 150 1.91 -10.53 0.73
N LYS A 151 2.59 -9.66 1.48
CA LYS A 151 3.54 -9.99 2.55
C LYS A 151 3.09 -9.33 3.84
N TYR A 152 3.61 -9.79 4.97
CA TYR A 152 3.24 -9.28 6.29
C TYR A 152 4.46 -8.93 7.12
N GLU A 153 4.26 -7.99 8.04
CA GLU A 153 5.21 -7.63 9.08
C GLU A 153 4.49 -7.49 10.43
N ALA A 154 5.08 -8.01 11.50
CA ALA A 154 4.55 -7.89 12.86
C ALA A 154 5.11 -6.62 13.52
N MET A 155 4.35 -5.52 13.44
CA MET A 155 4.80 -4.17 13.84
C MET A 155 4.85 -3.99 15.36
N LYS A 156 3.99 -4.70 16.10
CA LYS A 156 4.08 -4.88 17.56
C LYS A 156 3.55 -6.26 17.97
N GLN A 157 4.23 -6.90 18.91
CA GLN A 157 3.99 -8.27 19.35
C GLN A 157 4.20 -8.37 20.88
N ASP A 158 3.13 -8.14 21.64
CA ASP A 158 3.09 -8.22 23.11
C ASP A 158 2.21 -9.40 23.57
N SER A 159 2.19 -9.72 24.88
CA SER A 159 1.47 -10.88 25.44
C SER A 159 -0.05 -10.92 25.14
N ASP A 160 -0.67 -9.74 25.09
CA ASP A 160 -2.13 -9.55 24.98
C ASP A 160 -2.51 -8.86 23.64
N PHE A 161 -1.53 -8.46 22.81
CA PHE A 161 -1.76 -7.63 21.61
C PHE A 161 -0.81 -7.97 20.45
N LEU A 162 -1.37 -8.00 19.24
CA LEU A 162 -0.63 -8.19 17.98
C LEU A 162 -1.09 -7.14 16.97
N SER A 163 -0.13 -6.43 16.36
CA SER A 163 -0.36 -5.49 15.27
C SER A 163 0.41 -5.93 14.03
N ILE A 164 -0.31 -6.18 12.93
CA ILE A 164 0.21 -6.68 11.66
C ILE A 164 0.01 -5.62 10.59
N ARG A 165 1.08 -5.31 9.86
CA ARG A 165 1.06 -4.58 8.59
C ARG A 165 1.10 -5.59 7.45
N PHE A 166 0.17 -5.50 6.50
CA PHE A 166 0.20 -6.26 5.25
C PHE A 166 0.55 -5.30 4.11
N LEU A 167 1.64 -5.59 3.41
CA LEU A 167 2.08 -4.84 2.23
C LEU A 167 1.85 -5.71 1.00
N GLY A 168 1.27 -5.15 -0.05
CA GLY A 168 1.03 -5.88 -1.28
C GLY A 168 1.13 -5.03 -2.52
N TYR A 169 1.16 -5.71 -3.66
CA TYR A 169 1.00 -5.08 -4.96
C TYR A 169 0.10 -5.92 -5.86
N VAL A 170 -0.58 -5.25 -6.78
CA VAL A 170 -1.46 -5.87 -7.76
C VAL A 170 -1.15 -5.33 -9.15
N SER A 171 -1.04 -6.21 -10.15
CA SER A 171 -0.89 -5.81 -11.56
C SER A 171 -2.05 -6.32 -12.40
N TYR A 172 -2.44 -5.56 -13.42
CA TYR A 172 -3.53 -5.89 -14.35
C TYR A 172 -3.02 -5.89 -15.78
N GLN A 173 -3.62 -6.70 -16.66
CA GLN A 173 -3.09 -6.98 -18.01
C GLN A 173 -2.99 -5.76 -18.95
N GLN A 174 -3.64 -4.63 -18.59
CA GLN A 174 -3.61 -3.37 -19.34
C GLN A 174 -2.99 -2.21 -18.53
N SER A 175 -2.45 -2.46 -17.33
CA SER A 175 -1.76 -1.44 -16.54
C SER A 175 -0.30 -1.31 -16.99
N LEU A 176 0.23 -0.09 -16.97
CA LEU A 176 1.64 0.18 -17.25
C LEU A 176 2.54 -0.15 -16.04
N HIS A 177 1.98 -0.08 -14.83
CA HIS A 177 2.66 -0.29 -13.56
C HIS A 177 1.76 -1.10 -12.59
N PRO A 178 2.31 -1.87 -11.63
CA PRO A 178 1.54 -2.37 -10.51
C PRO A 178 1.07 -1.23 -9.61
N ASN A 179 -0.09 -1.39 -8.98
CA ASN A 179 -0.51 -0.53 -7.87
C ASN A 179 -0.02 -1.18 -6.56
N ASN A 180 0.61 -0.40 -5.69
CA ASN A 180 0.93 -0.84 -4.34
C ASN A 180 -0.28 -0.59 -3.43
N PHE A 181 -0.45 -1.41 -2.40
CA PHE A 181 -1.49 -1.20 -1.40
C PHE A 181 -1.02 -1.69 -0.03
N ILE A 182 -1.66 -1.17 1.01
CA ILE A 182 -1.40 -1.52 2.40
C ILE A 182 -2.72 -1.74 3.12
N TYR A 183 -2.75 -2.70 4.04
CA TYR A 183 -3.79 -2.77 5.06
C TYR A 183 -3.25 -3.39 6.34
N THR A 184 -4.00 -3.31 7.43
CA THR A 184 -3.55 -3.75 8.76
C THR A 184 -4.51 -4.75 9.38
N LEU A 185 -4.03 -5.38 10.45
CA LEU A 185 -4.83 -6.18 11.36
C LEU A 185 -4.27 -6.04 12.78
N ASN A 186 -5.07 -5.46 13.67
CA ASN A 186 -4.75 -5.33 15.10
C ASN A 186 -5.67 -6.24 15.90
N ILE A 187 -5.13 -6.99 16.86
CA ILE A 187 -5.85 -8.05 17.58
C ILE A 187 -5.62 -7.92 19.09
N ASP A 188 -6.73 -7.83 19.83
CA ASP A 188 -6.76 -8.13 21.27
C ASP A 188 -6.73 -9.66 21.41
N LEU A 189 -5.57 -10.22 21.73
CA LEU A 189 -5.35 -11.68 21.76
C LEU A 189 -6.14 -12.34 22.90
N LYS A 190 -6.42 -11.58 23.96
CA LYS A 190 -7.11 -12.04 25.17
C LYS A 190 -8.62 -12.10 25.00
N LYS A 191 -9.20 -11.15 24.24
CA LYS A 191 -10.60 -11.20 23.81
C LYS A 191 -10.80 -11.98 22.51
N GLN A 192 -9.72 -12.21 21.77
CA GLN A 192 -9.71 -12.81 20.43
C GLN A 192 -10.59 -11.98 19.47
N LEU A 193 -10.34 -10.67 19.41
CA LEU A 193 -11.11 -9.69 18.62
C LEU A 193 -10.20 -8.78 17.80
N VAL A 194 -10.67 -8.38 16.62
CA VAL A 194 -10.08 -7.29 15.84
C VAL A 194 -10.28 -5.96 16.57
N ILE A 195 -9.28 -5.09 16.52
CA ILE A 195 -9.25 -3.76 17.13
C ILE A 195 -9.01 -2.72 16.04
N LYS A 196 -9.70 -1.57 16.13
CA LYS A 196 -9.60 -0.44 15.22
C LYS A 196 -8.99 0.79 15.88
N LEU A 197 -8.57 1.75 15.06
CA LEU A 197 -8.20 3.10 15.48
C LEU A 197 -9.21 3.72 16.46
N SER A 198 -10.51 3.61 16.16
CA SER A 198 -11.60 4.17 16.96
C SER A 198 -11.93 3.41 18.25
N ASP A 199 -11.40 2.20 18.46
CA ASP A 199 -11.49 1.49 19.75
C ASP A 199 -10.43 2.00 20.75
N LEU A 200 -9.27 2.44 20.25
CA LEU A 200 -8.11 2.85 21.05
C LEU A 200 -7.93 4.38 21.14
N LEU A 201 -8.33 5.13 20.12
CA LEU A 201 -8.19 6.58 20.04
C LEU A 201 -9.54 7.27 19.78
N THR A 202 -9.73 8.39 20.47
CA THR A 202 -10.85 9.31 20.29
C THR A 202 -10.69 10.00 18.94
N ILE A 203 -11.57 9.71 17.99
CA ILE A 203 -11.53 10.34 16.67
C ILE A 203 -12.08 11.77 16.77
N ASN A 204 -11.19 12.75 16.76
CA ASN A 204 -11.50 14.17 16.83
C ASN A 204 -10.50 15.00 15.98
N GLN A 205 -10.64 16.32 15.99
CA GLN A 205 -9.74 17.20 15.25
C GLN A 205 -8.29 17.10 15.73
N ASP A 206 -8.07 16.98 17.05
CA ASP A 206 -6.73 16.91 17.63
C ASP A 206 -5.96 15.68 17.13
N LEU A 207 -6.64 14.56 16.85
CA LEU A 207 -6.04 13.38 16.21
C LEU A 207 -5.65 13.66 14.74
N ALA A 208 -6.50 14.33 13.98
CA ALA A 208 -6.20 14.72 12.59
C ALA A 208 -5.06 15.74 12.51
N ASP A 209 -5.01 16.69 13.44
CA ASP A 209 -3.94 17.68 13.53
C ASP A 209 -2.63 17.04 14.04
N SER A 210 -2.71 16.03 14.91
CA SER A 210 -1.56 15.20 15.32
C SER A 210 -1.01 14.38 14.16
N LEU A 211 -1.89 13.86 13.28
CA LEU A 211 -1.51 13.15 12.07
C LEU A 211 -0.81 14.07 11.07
N LYS A 212 -1.35 15.28 10.82
CA LYS A 212 -0.72 16.30 9.97
C LYS A 212 0.63 16.83 10.49
N GLN A 213 0.94 16.58 11.76
CA GLN A 213 2.22 16.88 12.42
C GLN A 213 3.10 15.63 12.64
N GLY A 214 2.62 14.45 12.25
CA GLY A 214 3.33 13.19 12.40
C GLY A 214 4.53 13.08 11.46
N LYS A 215 5.38 12.10 11.73
CA LYS A 215 6.59 11.82 10.93
C LYS A 215 6.23 10.90 9.77
N TYR A 216 6.42 11.36 8.53
CA TYR A 216 6.38 10.48 7.35
C TYR A 216 7.49 9.42 7.45
N ILE A 217 7.15 8.14 7.27
CA ILE A 217 8.10 7.01 7.41
C ILE A 217 8.18 6.08 6.19
N GLY A 218 7.26 6.16 5.24
CA GLY A 218 7.22 5.26 4.10
C GLY A 218 6.08 5.57 3.11
N PRO A 219 6.06 4.93 1.92
CA PRO A 219 6.90 3.79 1.55
C PRO A 219 8.30 4.13 1.02
N HIS A 220 8.61 5.40 0.70
CA HIS A 220 9.90 5.77 0.12
C HIS A 220 11.01 5.91 1.18
N GLU A 221 12.10 5.13 1.03
CA GLU A 221 13.31 5.23 1.87
C GLU A 221 14.01 6.59 1.72
N GLU A 222 14.17 7.07 0.49
CA GLU A 222 14.72 8.40 0.20
C GLU A 222 13.61 9.47 0.26
N GLN A 223 13.49 10.12 1.42
CA GLN A 223 12.50 11.17 1.66
C GLN A 223 13.00 12.53 1.14
N SER A 224 12.75 12.83 -0.14
CA SER A 224 13.08 14.15 -0.71
C SER A 224 12.20 15.26 -0.11
N PRO A 225 12.69 16.51 0.01
CA PRO A 225 11.87 17.63 0.49
C PRO A 225 10.62 17.87 -0.38
N GLU A 226 10.71 17.59 -1.68
CA GLU A 226 9.61 17.71 -2.65
C GLU A 226 8.51 16.66 -2.40
N LEU A 227 8.88 15.40 -2.15
CA LEU A 227 7.93 14.35 -1.76
C LEU A 227 7.23 14.69 -0.43
N LEU A 228 8.00 15.16 0.56
CA LEU A 228 7.47 15.57 1.87
C LEU A 228 6.51 16.78 1.75
N GLU A 229 6.80 17.74 0.87
CA GLU A 229 5.90 18.86 0.59
C GLU A 229 4.65 18.40 -0.17
N TYR A 230 4.77 17.47 -1.11
CA TYR A 230 3.64 16.92 -1.87
C TYR A 230 2.67 16.14 -0.97
N VAL A 231 3.15 15.16 -0.19
CA VAL A 231 2.34 14.40 0.78
C VAL A 231 1.69 15.34 1.81
N LYS A 232 2.41 16.40 2.22
CA LYS A 232 1.86 17.46 3.07
C LYS A 232 0.77 18.29 2.37
N SER A 233 0.84 18.46 1.05
CA SER A 233 -0.23 19.14 0.29
C SER A 233 -1.50 18.29 0.25
N GLU A 234 -1.39 16.97 0.04
CA GLU A 234 -2.50 16.01 0.04
C GLU A 234 -3.16 15.94 1.44
N LEU A 235 -2.35 15.84 2.50
CA LEU A 235 -2.80 15.91 3.90
C LEU A 235 -3.63 17.17 4.23
N ASN A 236 -3.35 18.30 3.58
CA ASN A 236 -4.04 19.56 3.79
C ASN A 236 -5.19 19.81 2.80
N ALA A 237 -5.37 18.96 1.78
CA ALA A 237 -6.51 19.00 0.87
C ALA A 237 -7.78 18.39 1.52
N THR A 238 -7.62 17.39 2.40
CA THR A 238 -8.72 16.82 3.18
C THR A 238 -9.13 17.76 4.33
N ASP A 239 -10.40 18.16 4.33
CA ASP A 239 -11.00 19.00 5.36
C ASP A 239 -11.31 18.25 6.66
N ASN A 240 -11.77 18.99 7.67
CA ASN A 240 -11.99 18.45 9.00
C ASN A 240 -13.09 17.37 9.04
N GLU A 241 -14.18 17.51 8.27
CA GLU A 241 -15.25 16.51 8.25
C GLU A 241 -14.80 15.22 7.56
N GLY A 242 -14.07 15.36 6.44
CA GLY A 242 -13.40 14.24 5.77
C GLY A 242 -12.41 13.51 6.68
N TRP A 243 -11.61 14.23 7.46
CA TRP A 243 -10.69 13.61 8.44
C TRP A 243 -11.41 12.81 9.51
N ILE A 244 -12.48 13.35 10.11
CA ILE A 244 -13.28 12.60 11.10
C ILE A 244 -13.93 11.38 10.45
N GLN A 245 -14.51 11.52 9.27
CA GLN A 245 -15.15 10.41 8.55
C GLN A 245 -14.15 9.28 8.23
N ASN A 246 -12.99 9.62 7.68
CA ASN A 246 -11.99 8.65 7.25
C ASN A 246 -11.38 7.91 8.46
N LEU A 247 -10.96 8.64 9.49
CA LEU A 247 -10.37 8.06 10.70
C LEU A 247 -11.40 7.27 11.54
N THR A 248 -12.69 7.62 11.50
CA THR A 248 -13.77 6.83 12.14
C THR A 248 -13.97 5.48 11.45
N ASN A 249 -13.78 5.43 10.13
CA ASN A 249 -13.98 4.23 9.31
C ASN A 249 -12.71 3.38 9.14
N ALA A 250 -11.55 3.86 9.60
CA ALA A 250 -10.27 3.18 9.50
C ALA A 250 -10.31 1.75 10.09
N ASP A 251 -9.40 0.90 9.61
CA ASP A 251 -9.32 -0.53 9.98
C ASP A 251 -10.63 -1.31 9.68
N SER A 252 -11.34 -0.90 8.62
CA SER A 252 -12.47 -1.66 8.10
C SER A 252 -12.00 -2.96 7.44
N THR A 253 -12.56 -4.09 7.88
CA THR A 253 -12.42 -5.39 7.22
C THR A 253 -13.50 -5.64 6.16
N ASP A 254 -14.47 -4.73 6.02
CA ASP A 254 -15.53 -4.80 5.00
C ASP A 254 -14.99 -4.38 3.63
N VAL A 255 -14.70 -5.38 2.80
CA VAL A 255 -14.13 -5.23 1.45
C VAL A 255 -15.06 -4.54 0.43
N ASN A 256 -16.31 -4.24 0.81
CA ASN A 256 -17.28 -3.55 -0.04
C ASN A 256 -17.25 -2.02 0.17
N LYS A 257 -16.38 -1.52 1.06
CA LYS A 257 -16.24 -0.10 1.36
C LYS A 257 -14.95 0.46 0.76
N ASP A 258 -15.09 1.66 0.20
CA ASP A 258 -14.01 2.49 -0.33
C ASP A 258 -13.28 3.16 0.86
N ILE A 259 -12.36 2.42 1.50
CA ILE A 259 -11.61 2.84 2.69
C ILE A 259 -10.15 2.36 2.60
N ASP A 260 -9.25 3.29 2.29
CA ASP A 260 -7.80 3.06 2.25
C ASP A 260 -7.07 3.59 3.50
N TYR A 261 -7.82 3.87 4.56
CA TYR A 261 -7.30 4.33 5.85
C TYR A 261 -7.14 3.16 6.81
N PHE A 262 -5.90 2.89 7.21
CA PHE A 262 -5.56 1.83 8.15
C PHE A 262 -4.61 2.35 9.22
N SER A 263 -4.53 1.66 10.34
CA SER A 263 -3.62 1.99 11.43
C SER A 263 -2.94 0.76 12.00
N TYR A 264 -1.69 0.92 12.41
CA TYR A 264 -0.92 -0.11 13.11
C TYR A 264 -0.07 0.53 14.21
N TRP A 265 0.34 -0.28 15.19
CA TRP A 265 1.07 0.16 16.36
C TRP A 265 2.53 -0.29 16.26
N THR A 266 3.45 0.58 16.65
CA THR A 266 4.88 0.29 16.82
C THR A 266 5.27 0.45 18.28
N ASN A 267 6.53 0.25 18.64
CA ASN A 267 7.00 0.61 19.99
C ASN A 267 7.16 2.13 20.20
N ASN A 268 7.10 2.95 19.14
CA ASN A 268 7.25 4.41 19.22
C ASN A 268 5.90 5.15 19.30
N GLY A 269 4.87 4.62 18.61
CA GLY A 269 3.62 5.32 18.39
C GLY A 269 2.60 4.53 17.57
N VAL A 270 1.61 5.24 17.05
CA VAL A 270 0.64 4.73 16.07
C VAL A 270 1.05 5.25 14.70
N VAL A 271 1.14 4.35 13.72
CA VAL A 271 1.24 4.72 12.31
C VAL A 271 -0.14 4.67 11.71
N ILE A 272 -0.51 5.74 10.99
CA ILE A 272 -1.71 5.75 10.15
C ILE A 272 -1.26 5.77 8.69
N THR A 273 -1.86 4.88 7.90
CA THR A 273 -1.69 4.82 6.45
C THR A 273 -2.81 5.61 5.81
N ILE A 274 -2.49 6.42 4.81
CA ILE A 274 -3.47 7.19 4.03
C ILE A 274 -3.25 6.96 2.54
N PRO A 275 -4.30 7.02 1.70
CA PRO A 275 -4.14 7.05 0.25
C PRO A 275 -3.50 8.37 -0.20
N VAL A 276 -2.62 8.28 -1.21
CA VAL A 276 -2.00 9.42 -1.90
C VAL A 276 -1.90 9.11 -3.39
N SER A 277 -1.47 10.08 -4.20
CA SER A 277 -1.27 9.84 -5.63
C SER A 277 -0.26 8.70 -5.90
N HIS A 278 -0.39 8.02 -7.05
CA HIS A 278 0.60 7.03 -7.50
C HIS A 278 2.02 7.63 -7.64
N ALA A 279 2.13 8.94 -7.95
CA ALA A 279 3.40 9.66 -7.98
C ALA A 279 4.00 9.91 -6.58
N SER A 280 3.21 9.73 -5.52
CA SER A 280 3.59 9.86 -4.10
C SER A 280 3.86 8.50 -3.43
N GLY A 281 3.63 7.37 -4.12
CA GLY A 281 3.82 6.01 -3.60
C GLY A 281 2.55 5.19 -3.35
N ASP A 282 1.38 5.58 -3.90
CA ASP A 282 0.02 5.01 -3.68
C ASP A 282 -0.54 5.19 -2.26
N TYR A 283 0.30 5.04 -1.23
CA TYR A 283 -0.03 5.32 0.16
C TYR A 283 1.10 6.11 0.85
N ALA A 284 0.76 6.78 1.95
CA ALA A 284 1.73 7.43 2.84
C ALA A 284 1.57 6.90 4.26
N GLU A 285 2.69 6.55 4.89
CA GLU A 285 2.74 6.08 6.28
C GLU A 285 3.25 7.17 7.21
N ILE A 286 2.46 7.51 8.24
CA ILE A 286 2.75 8.64 9.12
C ILE A 286 2.69 8.19 10.59
N GLU A 287 3.83 8.25 11.26
CA GLU A 287 4.02 7.87 12.67
C GLU A 287 3.67 9.05 13.60
N ILE A 288 2.68 8.84 14.49
CA ILE A 288 2.31 9.74 15.59
C ILE A 288 2.86 9.13 16.90
N PRO A 289 3.91 9.72 17.51
CA PRO A 289 4.50 9.19 18.74
C PRO A 289 3.53 9.20 19.94
N TYR A 290 3.67 8.22 20.84
CA TYR A 290 2.70 7.99 21.92
C TYR A 290 2.48 9.15 22.89
N ASN A 291 3.47 10.04 23.06
CA ASN A 291 3.35 11.23 23.90
C ASN A 291 2.32 12.24 23.33
N ASN A 292 2.28 12.42 22.01
CA ASN A 292 1.30 13.29 21.34
C ASN A 292 -0.14 12.74 21.46
N LEU A 293 -0.28 11.41 21.57
CA LEU A 293 -1.57 10.73 21.69
C LEU A 293 -2.15 10.70 23.13
N THR A 294 -1.44 11.23 24.14
CA THR A 294 -1.78 11.05 25.57
C THR A 294 -3.22 11.45 25.91
N ASN A 295 -3.72 12.57 25.37
CA ASN A 295 -5.06 13.09 25.65
C ASN A 295 -6.15 12.48 24.74
N LEU A 296 -5.77 11.60 23.80
CA LEU A 296 -6.66 11.02 22.79
C LEU A 296 -6.97 9.54 23.08
N LYS A 297 -6.25 8.91 24.02
CA LYS A 297 -6.47 7.52 24.44
C LYS A 297 -7.90 7.32 24.96
N THR A 298 -8.57 6.27 24.48
CA THR A 298 -9.79 5.75 25.13
C THR A 298 -9.44 5.02 26.43
N ASP A 299 -10.43 4.72 27.27
CA ASP A 299 -10.26 3.87 28.48
C ASP A 299 -9.96 2.38 28.16
N HIS A 300 -9.58 2.04 26.93
CA HIS A 300 -9.39 0.66 26.52
C HIS A 300 -8.14 0.03 27.17
N VAL A 301 -8.34 -1.10 27.86
CA VAL A 301 -7.35 -1.75 28.72
C VAL A 301 -6.01 -2.05 28.04
N LEU A 302 -5.99 -2.23 26.71
CA LEU A 302 -4.78 -2.47 25.93
C LEU A 302 -3.75 -1.34 26.01
N TRP A 303 -4.11 -0.11 26.37
CA TRP A 303 -3.14 0.96 26.61
C TRP A 303 -2.09 0.60 27.68
N ASN A 304 -2.44 -0.28 28.64
CA ASN A 304 -1.52 -0.81 29.64
C ASN A 304 -0.53 -1.87 29.10
N THR A 305 -0.66 -2.26 27.83
CA THR A 305 0.22 -3.21 27.12
C THR A 305 0.93 -2.50 25.97
N ILE A 306 0.18 -1.70 25.20
CA ILE A 306 0.63 -0.99 24.01
C ILE A 306 1.69 0.10 24.31
N THR A 307 1.60 0.80 25.44
CA THR A 307 2.62 1.79 25.84
C THR A 307 3.53 1.30 26.96
N LYS A 308 3.92 0.02 26.85
CA LYS A 308 5.17 -0.53 27.37
C LYS A 308 6.13 -0.72 26.19
#